data_AF-A0A6J2T105-F1
#
_entry.id   AF-A0A6J2T105-F1
#
_cell.length_a   1.000
_cell.length_b   1.000
_cell.length_c   1.000
_cell.angle_alpha   90.00
_cell.angle_beta   90.00
_cell.angle_gamma   90.00
#
_symmetry.space_group_name_H-M   'P 1'
#
loop_
_entity.id
_entity.type
_entity.pdbx_description
1 polymer ?
#
loop_
_entity_poly.entity_id
_entity_poly.type
_entity_poly.pdbx_seq_one_letter_code
_entity_poly.pdbx_strand_id
1 'polypeptide(L)'
;MAFSTQKEFFHVPFMNETYEFECQEACVKLKSYPSTVDDRSWAADEDKKSRFVADLVACNMIGVRGGRGGSPVSPGAPFGRPGDAGPGGLVVGDSLINAAGATIGNLQDLLVQNNVLERRLADSHDRLATAKDENAEIKRIMSKRYDPEKSKVLRNKIRELANDNKIDPRDEQELNQLQEAVEDMNKAFEILQAENAHLKRLIEKQSRRCKMESLKIDPEQSNDIQYLQNKVNDLGKELAFLRQAEDELLRMNPSGPYSPDLDANDIRKIVAERDALRKKCKALKALEGKVNDLQGKAMEADYLSHDLSENLNHQNAMINDMQNEMEDMQKYYENEVEQSKFNEEVLKCRCDQLKEELMNSKCAAQRAECLQMEVDVLRNELRKRDVALNAYDCQYQQLMHKAKMFKNAGYRFLDVLPESGSDSCFSGAEEEEGGECTC
;
A
#
# COMPACT_ATOMS: atom_id res chain seq x y z
N MET A 1 -47.55 36.32 1.81
CA MET A 1 -46.79 35.37 0.97
C MET A 1 -45.43 35.20 1.66
N ALA A 2 -45.28 34.25 2.59
CA ALA A 2 -44.86 32.84 2.38
C ALA A 2 -43.38 32.80 1.92
N PHE A 3 -42.41 32.07 2.49
CA PHE A 3 -42.39 30.86 3.33
C PHE A 3 -41.21 30.86 4.32
N SER A 4 -41.37 30.05 5.38
CA SER A 4 -40.44 29.73 6.47
C SER A 4 -39.23 28.91 6.02
N THR A 5 -38.03 29.28 6.46
CA THR A 5 -36.80 28.50 6.34
C THR A 5 -36.54 27.72 7.63
N GLN A 6 -37.08 26.50 7.72
CA GLN A 6 -36.66 25.53 8.74
C GLN A 6 -35.80 24.45 8.11
N LYS A 7 -34.62 24.28 8.70
CA LYS A 7 -33.61 23.26 8.43
C LYS A 7 -34.20 21.86 8.67
N GLU A 8 -34.27 21.04 7.63
CA GLU A 8 -34.45 19.60 7.79
C GLU A 8 -33.08 18.98 8.11
N PHE A 9 -32.94 18.53 9.35
CA PHE A 9 -31.85 17.66 9.78
C PHE A 9 -32.12 16.25 9.23
N PHE A 10 -31.12 15.62 8.62
CA PHE A 10 -31.19 14.20 8.29
C PHE A 10 -31.21 13.37 9.58
N HIS A 11 -32.17 12.46 9.68
CA HIS A 11 -32.30 11.51 10.79
C HIS A 11 -31.17 10.48 10.74
N VAL A 12 -30.33 10.44 11.78
CA VAL A 12 -29.32 9.40 12.00
C VAL A 12 -29.91 8.40 13.00
N PRO A 13 -30.19 7.14 12.61
CA PRO A 13 -30.74 6.15 13.55
C PRO A 13 -29.69 5.75 14.58
N PHE A 14 -30.05 5.84 15.86
CA PHE A 14 -29.24 5.29 16.95
C PHE A 14 -29.42 3.76 17.01
N MET A 15 -28.33 3.09 17.42
CA MET A 15 -28.04 1.65 17.40
C MET A 15 -29.00 0.70 18.17
N ASN A 16 -30.33 0.83 18.07
CA ASN A 16 -31.26 -0.16 18.66
C ASN A 16 -32.62 -0.31 17.96
N GLU A 17 -32.74 0.03 16.67
CA GLU A 17 -33.93 -0.28 15.88
C GLU A 17 -33.72 -1.55 15.06
N THR A 18 -34.31 -2.67 15.49
CA THR A 18 -34.39 -3.90 14.70
C THR A 18 -35.60 -3.85 13.78
N TYR A 19 -35.36 -3.75 12.47
CA TYR A 19 -36.39 -3.98 11.46
C TYR A 19 -36.46 -5.48 11.13
N GLU A 20 -37.61 -6.09 11.37
CA GLU A 20 -37.96 -7.40 10.81
C GLU A 20 -38.21 -7.22 9.30
N PHE A 21 -37.19 -7.54 8.50
CA PHE A 21 -37.40 -7.81 7.07
C PHE A 21 -37.85 -9.26 6.94
N GLU A 22 -39.16 -9.48 6.80
CA GLU A 22 -39.68 -10.72 6.23
C GLU A 22 -39.22 -10.82 4.77
N CYS A 23 -38.23 -11.68 4.54
CA CYS A 23 -37.82 -12.08 3.20
C CYS A 23 -38.91 -12.99 2.62
N GLN A 24 -39.56 -12.56 1.54
CA GLN A 24 -40.45 -13.43 0.77
C GLN A 24 -39.71 -14.69 0.32
N GLU A 25 -40.26 -15.84 0.68
CA GLU A 25 -39.78 -17.17 0.34
C GLU A 25 -39.61 -17.34 -1.18
N ALA A 26 -38.35 -17.43 -1.63
CA ALA A 26 -37.84 -18.37 -2.63
C ALA A 26 -36.61 -17.78 -3.36
N CYS A 27 -35.42 -17.94 -2.79
CA CYS A 27 -34.21 -18.05 -3.59
C CYS A 27 -33.34 -19.19 -3.03
N VAL A 28 -33.08 -20.13 -3.93
CA VAL A 28 -32.66 -21.49 -3.68
C VAL A 28 -31.22 -21.54 -3.16
N LYS A 29 -31.02 -22.41 -2.16
CA LYS A 29 -29.74 -22.89 -1.64
C LYS A 29 -28.75 -23.19 -2.78
N LEU A 30 -27.76 -22.32 -2.98
CA LEU A 30 -26.52 -22.67 -3.67
C LEU A 30 -25.38 -22.66 -2.66
N LYS A 31 -24.76 -23.83 -2.48
CA LYS A 31 -23.50 -23.99 -1.74
C LYS A 31 -22.41 -23.21 -2.47
N SER A 32 -21.65 -22.39 -1.75
CA SER A 32 -20.42 -21.80 -2.25
C SER A 32 -19.31 -22.85 -2.31
N TYR A 33 -18.66 -22.97 -3.47
CA TYR A 33 -17.34 -23.57 -3.60
C TYR A 33 -16.34 -22.45 -3.95
N PRO A 34 -15.13 -22.45 -3.38
CA PRO A 34 -14.10 -21.50 -3.76
C PRO A 34 -13.53 -21.91 -5.13
N SER A 35 -13.84 -21.15 -6.17
CA SER A 35 -13.19 -21.26 -7.47
C SER A 35 -11.93 -20.37 -7.46
N THR A 36 -10.76 -21.00 -7.45
CA THR A 36 -9.49 -20.33 -7.76
C THR A 36 -9.28 -20.46 -9.27
N VAL A 37 -9.89 -19.54 -10.02
CA VAL A 37 -9.55 -19.31 -11.42
C VAL A 37 -8.92 -17.92 -11.47
N ASP A 38 -7.63 -17.91 -11.79
CA ASP A 38 -6.80 -16.72 -11.95
C ASP A 38 -7.01 -16.16 -13.37
N ASP A 39 -7.79 -15.08 -13.48
CA ASP A 39 -8.16 -14.41 -14.74
C ASP A 39 -7.05 -13.49 -15.32
N ARG A 40 -5.79 -13.62 -14.88
CA ARG A 40 -4.69 -12.75 -15.36
C ARG A 40 -4.12 -13.14 -16.72
N SER A 41 -4.81 -14.00 -17.46
CA SER A 41 -4.34 -14.54 -18.72
C SER A 41 -4.82 -13.69 -19.89
N TRP A 42 -3.86 -12.94 -20.47
CA TRP A 42 -3.79 -12.40 -21.83
C TRP A 42 -4.13 -10.91 -22.02
N ALA A 43 -3.30 -10.03 -21.48
CA ALA A 43 -3.16 -8.67 -22.00
C ALA A 43 -2.14 -8.65 -23.17
N ALA A 44 -2.58 -8.18 -24.34
CA ALA A 44 -1.84 -8.13 -25.60
C ALA A 44 -0.80 -6.99 -25.69
N ASP A 45 -0.29 -6.52 -24.55
CA ASP A 45 0.50 -5.29 -24.45
C ASP A 45 1.93 -5.61 -23.95
N GLU A 46 2.92 -5.46 -24.83
CA GLU A 46 4.33 -5.85 -24.60
C GLU A 46 4.96 -5.05 -23.44
N ASP A 47 4.56 -3.79 -23.24
CA ASP A 47 5.08 -2.94 -22.16
C ASP A 47 4.58 -3.38 -20.77
N LYS A 48 3.40 -4.02 -20.70
CA LYS A 48 2.82 -4.52 -19.44
C LYS A 48 3.39 -5.89 -19.04
N LYS A 49 3.84 -6.71 -19.99
CA LYS A 49 4.54 -7.98 -19.71
C LYS A 49 5.88 -7.76 -19.01
N SER A 50 6.61 -6.71 -19.40
CA SER A 50 7.93 -6.37 -18.83
C SER A 50 7.84 -6.05 -17.34
N ARG A 51 6.85 -5.24 -16.93
CA ARG A 51 6.63 -4.91 -15.51
C ARG A 51 6.19 -6.11 -14.68
N PHE A 52 5.26 -6.91 -15.17
CA PHE A 52 4.79 -8.08 -14.43
C PHE A 52 5.90 -9.12 -14.22
N VAL A 53 6.73 -9.37 -15.25
CA VAL A 53 7.88 -10.27 -15.13
C VAL A 53 8.96 -9.67 -14.22
N ALA A 54 9.20 -8.35 -14.28
CA ALA A 54 10.12 -7.67 -13.37
C ALA A 54 9.66 -7.73 -11.90
N ASP A 55 8.36 -7.55 -11.63
CA ASP A 55 7.79 -7.61 -10.28
C ASP A 55 7.78 -9.05 -9.72
N LEU A 56 7.56 -10.04 -10.59
CA LEU A 56 7.62 -11.47 -10.23
C LEU A 56 9.06 -11.91 -9.90
N VAL A 57 10.04 -11.44 -10.68
CA VAL A 57 11.47 -11.72 -10.47
C VAL A 57 12.05 -10.95 -9.27
N ALA A 58 11.51 -9.76 -8.98
CA ALA A 58 11.94 -8.94 -7.84
C ALA A 58 11.30 -9.35 -6.49
N CYS A 59 10.37 -10.32 -6.48
CA CYS A 59 9.62 -10.74 -5.29
C CYS A 59 8.98 -9.56 -4.51
N ASN A 60 8.46 -8.55 -5.20
CA ASN A 60 7.76 -7.41 -4.58
C ASN A 60 6.23 -7.63 -4.50
N MET A 61 5.80 -8.84 -4.18
CA MET A 61 4.40 -9.07 -3.78
C MET A 61 4.22 -8.64 -2.33
N ILE A 62 3.60 -7.48 -2.12
CA ILE A 62 3.07 -7.07 -0.82
C ILE A 62 2.02 -8.10 -0.41
N GLY A 63 2.39 -8.98 0.51
CA GLY A 63 1.48 -9.94 1.12
C GLY A 63 0.43 -9.21 1.96
N VAL A 64 -0.82 -9.30 1.54
CA VAL A 64 -1.99 -8.99 2.37
C VAL A 64 -2.00 -9.97 3.54
N ARG A 65 -1.50 -9.54 4.70
CA ARG A 65 -1.66 -10.27 5.97
C ARG A 65 -2.96 -9.79 6.60
N GLY A 66 -4.01 -10.59 6.43
CA GLY A 66 -5.24 -10.47 7.20
C GLY A 66 -4.95 -10.60 8.70
N GLY A 67 -5.40 -9.60 9.47
CA GLY A 67 -5.32 -9.61 10.92
C GLY A 67 -6.54 -10.25 11.55
N ARG A 68 -6.32 -11.17 12.49
CA ARG A 68 -7.12 -11.32 13.72
C ARG A 68 -6.42 -12.24 14.72
N GLY A 69 -6.22 -11.72 15.94
CA GLY A 69 -6.20 -12.53 17.17
C GLY A 69 -5.02 -12.34 18.14
N GLY A 70 -5.24 -11.56 19.19
CA GLY A 70 -4.83 -11.90 20.57
C GLY A 70 -3.49 -11.36 21.12
N SER A 71 -3.57 -10.39 22.04
CA SER A 71 -2.52 -10.08 23.04
C SER A 71 -2.36 -11.24 24.05
N PRO A 72 -1.24 -11.40 24.81
CA PRO A 72 -0.91 -10.49 25.94
C PRO A 72 0.59 -10.25 26.28
N VAL A 73 0.89 -9.03 26.74
CA VAL A 73 1.77 -8.59 27.87
C VAL A 73 3.11 -9.34 28.15
N SER A 74 4.25 -8.65 28.04
CA SER A 74 5.17 -8.35 29.17
C SER A 74 6.52 -7.66 28.79
N PRO A 75 7.19 -6.98 29.74
CA PRO A 75 8.13 -5.87 29.54
C PRO A 75 9.61 -6.23 29.82
N GLY A 76 10.56 -5.43 29.30
CA GLY A 76 11.98 -5.50 29.70
C GLY A 76 12.93 -4.64 28.84
N ALA A 77 13.49 -3.59 29.46
CA ALA A 77 14.50 -2.63 28.97
C ALA A 77 15.90 -3.29 28.77
N PRO A 78 17.09 -2.60 28.64
CA PRO A 78 17.40 -1.16 28.70
C PRO A 78 18.56 -0.65 27.78
N PHE A 79 18.91 0.66 27.96
CA PHE A 79 20.13 1.43 27.61
C PHE A 79 20.11 2.22 26.28
N GLY A 80 20.37 3.54 26.24
CA GLY A 80 20.78 4.48 27.30
C GLY A 80 20.75 5.96 26.86
N ARG A 81 20.53 6.85 27.84
CA ARG A 81 20.86 8.29 27.88
C ARG A 81 22.25 8.42 28.56
N PRO A 82 23.07 9.47 28.36
CA PRO A 82 22.82 10.87 28.80
C PRO A 82 23.35 11.93 27.78
N GLY A 83 23.06 13.23 27.77
CA GLY A 83 22.77 14.21 28.80
C GLY A 83 23.86 15.30 28.80
N ASP A 84 23.44 16.55 28.55
CA ASP A 84 23.92 17.81 29.16
C ASP A 84 24.64 18.91 28.32
N ALA A 85 24.30 20.15 28.71
CA ALA A 85 24.91 21.47 28.49
C ALA A 85 24.62 22.31 27.20
N GLY A 86 23.72 23.30 27.38
CA GLY A 86 24.14 24.72 27.28
C GLY A 86 23.67 25.56 26.09
N PRO A 87 23.53 26.89 26.27
CA PRO A 87 22.58 27.76 25.58
C PRO A 87 23.18 28.42 24.33
N GLY A 88 22.39 28.52 23.26
CA GLY A 88 22.85 29.16 22.04
C GLY A 88 21.77 29.16 20.97
N GLY A 89 20.72 29.94 21.17
CA GLY A 89 19.90 30.37 20.06
C GLY A 89 20.77 31.20 19.13
N LEU A 90 21.06 30.71 17.93
CA LEU A 90 21.49 31.48 16.78
C LEU A 90 21.33 30.62 15.51
N VAL A 91 20.39 31.06 14.68
CA VAL A 91 20.25 30.75 13.24
C VAL A 91 19.69 29.36 12.88
N VAL A 92 18.42 29.13 13.23
CA VAL A 92 17.53 28.28 12.40
C VAL A 92 17.07 29.13 11.22
N GLY A 93 17.87 29.15 10.14
CA GLY A 93 17.59 30.02 8.99
C GLY A 93 18.28 29.69 7.68
N ASP A 94 19.19 28.71 7.62
CA ASP A 94 19.86 28.33 6.37
C ASP A 94 19.15 27.13 5.72
N SER A 95 18.27 27.42 4.75
CA SER A 95 17.57 26.45 3.92
C SER A 95 18.50 25.45 3.20
N LEU A 96 19.77 25.81 3.00
CA LEU A 96 20.79 24.95 2.39
C LEU A 96 21.26 23.82 3.32
N ILE A 97 21.40 24.07 4.62
CA ILE A 97 21.88 23.05 5.57
C ILE A 97 20.79 22.01 5.82
N ASN A 98 19.53 22.44 5.90
CA ASN A 98 18.40 21.52 5.99
C ASN A 98 18.19 20.72 4.70
N ALA A 99 18.36 21.33 3.53
CA ALA A 99 18.32 20.60 2.25
C ALA A 99 19.48 19.60 2.10
N ALA A 100 20.68 19.97 2.56
CA ALA A 100 21.83 19.07 2.61
C ALA A 100 21.59 17.91 3.59
N GLY A 101 21.02 18.18 4.76
CA GLY A 101 20.64 17.17 5.75
C GLY A 101 19.62 16.18 5.18
N ALA A 102 18.58 16.67 4.49
CA ALA A 102 17.59 15.83 3.83
C ALA A 102 18.19 14.96 2.71
N THR A 103 19.13 15.52 1.93
CA THR A 103 19.81 14.80 0.84
C THR A 103 20.74 13.70 1.39
N ILE A 104 21.44 13.98 2.49
CA ILE A 104 22.29 13.00 3.19
C ILE A 104 21.42 11.88 3.80
N GLY A 105 20.28 12.21 4.39
CA GLY A 105 19.31 11.22 4.88
C GLY A 105 18.82 10.30 3.75
N ASN A 106 18.40 10.88 2.62
CA ASN A 106 17.96 10.11 1.46
C ASN A 106 19.06 9.19 0.89
N LEU A 107 20.31 9.67 0.85
CA LEU A 107 21.45 8.85 0.43
C LEU A 107 21.73 7.71 1.41
N GLN A 108 21.58 7.95 2.71
CA GLN A 108 21.75 6.93 3.74
C GLN A 108 20.65 5.85 3.64
N ASP A 109 19.41 6.26 3.41
CA ASP A 109 18.28 5.34 3.19
C ASP A 109 18.47 4.49 1.92
N LEU A 110 18.93 5.10 0.83
CA LEU A 110 19.25 4.36 -0.40
C LEU A 110 20.39 3.35 -0.20
N LEU A 111 21.39 3.70 0.62
CA LEU A 111 22.51 2.80 0.94
C LEU A 111 22.03 1.61 1.78
N VAL A 112 21.12 1.83 2.72
CA VAL A 112 20.47 0.77 3.50
C VAL A 112 19.63 -0.13 2.59
N GLN A 113 18.82 0.45 1.70
CA GLN A 113 18.02 -0.30 0.73
C GLN A 113 18.90 -1.13 -0.21
N ASN A 114 19.99 -0.58 -0.72
CA ASN A 114 20.90 -1.31 -1.60
C ASN A 114 21.54 -2.52 -0.90
N ASN A 115 22.00 -2.35 0.36
CA ASN A 115 22.50 -3.46 1.17
C ASN A 115 21.46 -4.55 1.44
N VAL A 116 20.18 -4.17 1.59
CA VAL A 116 19.08 -5.14 1.75
C VAL A 116 18.83 -5.89 0.43
N LEU A 117 18.89 -5.20 -0.71
CA LEU A 117 18.73 -5.81 -2.03
C LEU A 117 19.88 -6.77 -2.36
N GLU A 118 21.13 -6.42 -2.06
CA GLU A 118 22.27 -7.31 -2.22
C GLU A 118 22.14 -8.59 -1.39
N ARG A 119 21.68 -8.47 -0.13
CA ARG A 119 21.39 -9.64 0.71
C ARG A 119 20.27 -10.51 0.14
N ARG A 120 19.18 -9.90 -0.34
CA ARG A 120 18.08 -10.64 -1.00
C ARG A 120 18.54 -11.34 -2.28
N LEU A 121 19.44 -10.73 -3.04
CA LEU A 121 20.01 -11.31 -4.25
C LEU A 121 20.86 -12.54 -3.93
N ALA A 122 21.69 -12.47 -2.88
CA ALA A 122 22.47 -13.60 -2.38
C ALA A 122 21.57 -14.75 -1.91
N ASP A 123 20.56 -14.45 -1.08
CA ASP A 123 19.58 -15.44 -0.61
C ASP A 123 18.84 -16.13 -1.77
N SER A 124 18.52 -15.38 -2.83
CA SER A 124 17.87 -15.91 -4.03
C SER A 124 18.80 -16.84 -4.83
N HIS A 125 20.09 -16.49 -4.95
CA HIS A 125 21.08 -17.35 -5.60
C HIS A 125 21.28 -18.67 -4.86
N ASP A 126 21.33 -18.64 -3.53
CA ASP A 126 21.45 -19.84 -2.70
C ASP A 126 20.20 -20.73 -2.82
N ARG A 127 19.00 -20.14 -2.82
CA ARG A 127 17.75 -20.87 -3.08
C ARG A 127 17.69 -21.50 -4.46
N LEU A 128 18.24 -20.82 -5.47
CA LEU A 128 18.31 -21.36 -6.82
C LEU A 128 19.30 -22.53 -6.92
N ALA A 129 20.42 -22.46 -6.19
CA ALA A 129 21.39 -23.55 -6.12
C ALA A 129 20.78 -24.79 -5.45
N THR A 130 20.12 -24.63 -4.28
CA THR A 130 19.45 -25.75 -3.60
C THR A 130 18.34 -26.37 -4.45
N ALA A 131 17.52 -25.56 -5.12
CA ALA A 131 16.46 -26.06 -6.01
C ALA A 131 17.02 -26.83 -7.21
N LYS A 132 18.19 -26.45 -7.75
CA LYS A 132 18.84 -27.20 -8.83
C LYS A 132 19.36 -28.56 -8.34
N ASP A 133 19.92 -28.60 -7.14
CA ASP A 133 20.41 -29.84 -6.54
C ASP A 133 19.27 -30.80 -6.20
N GLU A 134 18.17 -30.30 -5.64
CA GLU A 134 16.95 -31.06 -5.37
C GLU A 134 16.31 -31.60 -6.66
N ASN A 135 16.24 -30.79 -7.71
CA ASN A 135 15.72 -31.23 -9.01
C ASN A 135 16.63 -32.31 -9.64
N ALA A 136 17.95 -32.18 -9.49
CA ALA A 136 18.89 -33.21 -9.92
C ALA A 136 18.72 -34.52 -9.14
N GLU A 137 18.47 -34.46 -7.82
CA GLU A 137 18.19 -35.62 -6.98
C GLU A 137 16.85 -36.27 -7.31
N ILE A 138 15.78 -35.49 -7.47
CA ILE A 138 14.46 -35.99 -7.91
C ILE A 138 14.58 -36.69 -9.27
N LYS A 139 15.32 -36.09 -10.22
CA LYS A 139 15.56 -36.68 -11.53
C LYS A 139 16.37 -37.98 -11.45
N ARG A 140 17.36 -38.05 -10.56
CA ARG A 140 18.16 -39.26 -10.28
C ARG A 140 17.31 -40.35 -9.64
N ILE A 141 16.42 -39.98 -8.73
CA ILE A 141 15.50 -40.90 -8.05
C ILE A 141 14.46 -41.46 -9.03
N MET A 142 13.84 -40.62 -9.86
CA MET A 142 12.84 -41.02 -10.84
C MET A 142 13.44 -41.95 -11.90
N SER A 143 14.64 -41.63 -12.42
CA SER A 143 15.34 -42.48 -13.38
C SER A 143 15.84 -43.82 -12.81
N LYS A 144 15.97 -43.94 -11.47
CA LYS A 144 16.34 -45.20 -10.81
C LYS A 144 15.14 -46.08 -10.43
N ARG A 145 13.94 -45.50 -10.26
CA ARG A 145 12.81 -46.20 -9.62
C ARG A 145 11.78 -46.82 -10.57
N TYR A 146 11.66 -46.34 -11.80
CA TYR A 146 10.73 -46.93 -12.76
C TYR A 146 11.46 -47.59 -13.93
N ASP A 147 11.24 -48.89 -14.10
CA ASP A 147 11.72 -49.69 -15.21
C ASP A 147 10.50 -50.42 -15.79
N PRO A 148 10.11 -50.13 -17.05
CA PRO A 148 8.96 -50.75 -17.70
C PRO A 148 9.00 -52.28 -17.68
N GLU A 149 10.20 -52.87 -17.70
CA GLU A 149 10.36 -54.33 -17.64
C GLU A 149 10.10 -54.87 -16.23
N LYS A 150 10.47 -54.12 -15.18
CA LYS A 150 10.15 -54.51 -13.79
C LYS A 150 8.65 -54.39 -13.49
N SER A 151 7.93 -53.44 -14.11
CA SER A 151 6.46 -53.35 -14.00
C SER A 151 5.78 -54.57 -14.62
N LYS A 152 6.23 -55.02 -15.80
CA LYS A 152 5.72 -56.24 -16.45
C LYS A 152 5.98 -57.48 -15.61
N VAL A 153 7.18 -57.60 -15.02
CA VAL A 153 7.52 -58.70 -14.11
C VAL A 153 6.62 -58.70 -12.87
N LEU A 154 6.35 -57.53 -12.27
CA LEU A 154 5.44 -57.41 -11.14
C LEU A 154 4.01 -57.83 -11.50
N ARG A 155 3.50 -57.42 -12.68
CA ARG A 155 2.17 -57.83 -13.18
C ARG A 155 2.04 -59.34 -13.33
N ASN A 156 3.07 -59.96 -13.90
CA ASN A 156 3.12 -61.40 -14.08
C ASN A 156 3.18 -62.11 -12.72
N LYS A 157 3.92 -61.55 -11.74
CA LYS A 157 3.99 -62.07 -10.38
C LYS A 157 2.65 -61.99 -9.64
N ILE A 158 1.93 -60.87 -9.76
CA ILE A 158 0.59 -60.71 -9.17
C ILE A 158 -0.36 -61.77 -9.76
N ARG A 159 -0.33 -61.96 -11.08
CA ARG A 159 -1.14 -62.97 -11.78
C ARG A 159 -0.76 -64.42 -11.38
N GLU A 160 0.52 -64.72 -11.23
CA GLU A 160 0.99 -66.02 -10.74
C GLU A 160 0.49 -66.30 -9.33
N LEU A 161 0.59 -65.32 -8.42
CA LEU A 161 0.16 -65.46 -7.04
C LEU A 161 -1.37 -65.61 -6.90
N ALA A 162 -2.13 -64.94 -7.77
CA ALA A 162 -3.58 -65.09 -7.88
C ALA A 162 -3.96 -66.48 -8.40
N ASN A 163 -3.34 -66.94 -9.48
CA ASN A 163 -3.58 -68.27 -10.06
C ASN A 163 -3.22 -69.41 -9.09
N ASP A 164 -2.20 -69.20 -8.25
CA ASP A 164 -1.80 -70.13 -7.18
C ASP A 164 -2.70 -70.06 -5.93
N ASN A 165 -3.76 -69.22 -5.92
CA ASN A 165 -4.61 -68.92 -4.75
C ASN A 165 -3.84 -68.48 -3.49
N LYS A 166 -2.68 -67.82 -3.66
CA LYS A 166 -1.84 -67.36 -2.55
C LYS A 166 -2.20 -65.97 -2.03
N ILE A 167 -3.03 -65.24 -2.77
CA ILE A 167 -3.56 -63.91 -2.40
C ILE A 167 -5.09 -63.93 -2.52
N ASP A 168 -5.77 -63.15 -1.70
CA ASP A 168 -7.22 -62.97 -1.78
C ASP A 168 -7.58 -62.18 -3.06
N PRO A 169 -8.68 -62.48 -3.76
CA PRO A 169 -9.15 -61.66 -4.89
C PRO A 169 -9.27 -60.16 -4.58
N ARG A 170 -9.49 -59.78 -3.32
CA ARG A 170 -9.47 -58.37 -2.91
C ARG A 170 -8.06 -57.77 -2.95
N ASP A 171 -7.06 -58.50 -2.47
CA ASP A 171 -5.66 -58.09 -2.49
C ASP A 171 -5.12 -58.04 -3.93
N GLU A 172 -5.54 -58.98 -4.79
CA GLU A 172 -5.22 -58.95 -6.22
C GLU A 172 -5.78 -57.69 -6.88
N GLN A 173 -7.02 -57.31 -6.56
CA GLN A 173 -7.65 -56.12 -7.11
C GLN A 173 -6.92 -54.84 -6.66
N GLU A 174 -6.55 -54.74 -5.38
CA GLU A 174 -5.81 -53.58 -4.84
C GLU A 174 -4.39 -53.48 -5.42
N LEU A 175 -3.68 -54.59 -5.56
CA LEU A 175 -2.34 -54.62 -6.15
C LEU A 175 -2.36 -54.25 -7.65
N ASN A 176 -3.37 -54.70 -8.39
CA ASN A 176 -3.54 -54.31 -9.80
C ASN A 176 -3.88 -52.82 -9.95
N GLN A 177 -4.75 -52.28 -9.09
CA GLN A 177 -5.07 -50.85 -9.07
C GLN A 177 -3.85 -49.99 -8.73
N LEU A 178 -3.05 -50.41 -7.76
CA LEU A 178 -1.81 -49.71 -7.39
C LEU A 178 -0.79 -49.74 -8.53
N GLN A 179 -0.68 -50.87 -9.23
CA GLN A 179 0.17 -50.97 -10.41
C GLN A 179 -0.31 -50.04 -11.54
N GLU A 180 -1.61 -50.02 -11.83
CA GLU A 180 -2.19 -49.17 -12.87
C GLU A 180 -1.96 -47.68 -12.57
N ALA A 181 -2.17 -47.25 -11.31
CA ALA A 181 -1.90 -45.89 -10.86
C ALA A 181 -0.41 -45.50 -11.03
N VAL A 182 0.53 -46.41 -10.76
CA VAL A 182 1.96 -46.16 -10.98
C VAL A 182 2.27 -46.03 -12.48
N GLU A 183 1.67 -46.83 -13.34
CA GLU A 183 1.86 -46.74 -14.80
C GLU A 183 1.29 -45.44 -15.38
N ASP A 184 0.13 -45.02 -14.93
CA ASP A 184 -0.48 -43.75 -15.37
C ASP A 184 0.33 -42.53 -14.90
N MET A 185 0.90 -42.59 -13.68
CA MET A 185 1.83 -41.57 -13.20
C MET A 185 3.09 -41.47 -14.08
N ASN A 186 3.61 -42.60 -14.56
CA ASN A 186 4.77 -42.60 -15.47
C ASN A 186 4.43 -42.09 -16.86
N LYS A 187 3.27 -42.45 -17.43
CA LYS A 187 2.80 -41.86 -18.69
C LYS A 187 2.63 -40.34 -18.57
N ALA A 188 2.05 -39.86 -17.46
CA ALA A 188 1.91 -38.43 -17.20
C ALA A 188 3.28 -37.73 -17.12
N PHE A 189 4.28 -38.37 -16.51
CA PHE A 189 5.64 -37.86 -16.48
C PHE A 189 6.29 -37.77 -17.87
N GLU A 190 6.12 -38.79 -18.71
CA GLU A 190 6.62 -38.77 -20.10
C GLU A 190 5.96 -37.65 -20.93
N ILE A 191 4.65 -37.46 -20.77
CA ILE A 191 3.89 -36.37 -21.41
C ILE A 191 4.44 -35.01 -20.95
N LEU A 192 4.58 -34.81 -19.63
CA LEU A 192 5.14 -33.57 -19.07
C LEU A 192 6.58 -33.31 -19.54
N GLN A 193 7.39 -34.35 -19.71
CA GLN A 193 8.74 -34.22 -20.26
C GLN A 193 8.71 -33.79 -21.73
N ALA A 194 7.80 -34.35 -22.53
CA ALA A 194 7.61 -33.98 -23.93
C ALA A 194 7.09 -32.54 -24.07
N GLU A 195 6.15 -32.12 -23.24
CA GLU A 195 5.62 -30.75 -23.18
C GLU A 195 6.71 -29.75 -22.80
N ASN A 196 7.51 -30.05 -21.77
CA ASN A 196 8.65 -29.21 -21.40
C ASN A 196 9.68 -29.08 -22.53
N ALA A 197 9.95 -30.16 -23.27
CA ALA A 197 10.82 -30.12 -24.43
C ALA A 197 10.22 -29.32 -25.61
N HIS A 198 8.90 -29.32 -25.76
CA HIS A 198 8.19 -28.50 -26.72
C HIS A 198 8.25 -27.01 -26.34
N LEU A 199 7.98 -26.68 -25.07
CA LEU A 199 8.07 -25.32 -24.53
C LEU A 199 9.49 -24.75 -24.68
N LYS A 200 10.53 -25.53 -24.37
CA LYS A 200 11.91 -25.11 -24.56
C LYS A 200 12.22 -24.77 -26.02
N ARG A 201 11.73 -25.58 -26.97
CA ARG A 201 11.84 -25.30 -28.42
C ARG A 201 11.06 -24.07 -28.83
N LEU A 202 9.88 -23.83 -28.26
CA LEU A 202 9.06 -22.65 -28.53
C LEU A 202 9.76 -21.38 -28.04
N ILE A 203 10.28 -21.38 -26.82
CA ILE A 203 11.05 -20.28 -26.23
C ILE A 203 12.29 -19.99 -27.09
N GLU A 204 13.02 -21.02 -27.53
CA GLU A 204 14.19 -20.84 -28.39
C GLU A 204 13.80 -20.27 -29.76
N LYS A 205 12.67 -20.71 -30.35
CA LYS A 205 12.13 -20.13 -31.59
C LYS A 205 11.76 -18.66 -31.42
N GLN A 206 11.10 -18.29 -30.32
CA GLN A 206 10.72 -16.90 -30.05
C GLN A 206 11.96 -16.03 -29.80
N SER A 207 12.93 -16.51 -29.02
CA SER A 207 14.20 -15.81 -28.82
C SER A 207 14.96 -15.55 -30.13
N ARG A 208 14.92 -16.51 -31.08
CA ARG A 208 15.49 -16.31 -32.42
C ARG A 208 14.67 -15.32 -33.27
N ARG A 209 13.33 -15.30 -33.17
CA ARG A 209 12.48 -14.34 -33.88
C ARG A 209 12.70 -12.91 -33.40
N CYS A 210 12.78 -12.66 -32.09
CA CYS A 210 13.11 -11.34 -31.55
C CYS A 210 14.49 -10.84 -32.05
N LYS A 211 15.44 -11.75 -32.28
CA LYS A 211 16.74 -11.42 -32.91
C LYS A 211 16.67 -11.17 -34.42
N MET A 212 15.65 -11.67 -35.12
CA MET A 212 15.47 -11.46 -36.56
C MET A 212 14.63 -10.22 -36.86
N GLU A 213 13.62 -9.90 -36.04
CA GLU A 213 12.83 -8.66 -36.16
C GLU A 213 13.67 -7.38 -35.91
N SER A 214 14.80 -7.52 -35.22
CA SER A 214 15.78 -6.44 -35.02
C SER A 214 16.76 -6.26 -36.18
N LEU A 215 16.73 -7.12 -37.20
CA LEU A 215 17.49 -6.95 -38.44
C LEU A 215 16.66 -6.15 -39.45
N LYS A 216 17.21 -5.06 -40.00
CA LYS A 216 16.62 -4.39 -41.18
C LYS A 216 16.71 -5.35 -42.37
N ILE A 217 15.59 -5.93 -42.77
CA ILE A 217 15.48 -6.77 -43.96
C ILE A 217 15.11 -5.86 -45.13
N ASP A 218 16.05 -5.63 -46.04
CA ASP A 218 15.74 -5.13 -47.38
C ASP A 218 15.02 -6.25 -48.17
N PRO A 219 14.01 -5.92 -49.00
CA PRO A 219 13.24 -6.94 -49.72
C PRO A 219 14.13 -7.68 -50.74
N GLU A 220 14.36 -8.97 -50.51
CA GLU A 220 15.11 -9.85 -51.41
C GLU A 220 14.42 -9.98 -52.78
N GLN A 221 14.94 -9.31 -53.80
CA GLN A 221 14.81 -9.78 -55.18
C GLN A 221 15.86 -10.87 -55.40
N SER A 222 15.44 -12.14 -55.32
CA SER A 222 16.35 -13.27 -55.56
C SER A 222 16.68 -13.38 -57.06
N ASN A 223 17.93 -13.06 -57.42
CA ASN A 223 18.46 -13.06 -58.78
C ASN A 223 19.04 -14.43 -59.23
N ASP A 224 18.73 -15.52 -58.52
CA ASP A 224 19.37 -16.81 -58.78
C ASP A 224 18.65 -17.61 -59.89
N ILE A 225 18.89 -17.20 -61.13
CA ILE A 225 18.38 -17.82 -62.36
C ILE A 225 18.76 -19.30 -62.46
N GLN A 226 19.92 -19.70 -61.91
CA GLN A 226 20.40 -21.09 -62.01
C GLN A 226 19.54 -22.06 -61.19
N TYR A 227 19.10 -21.64 -60.00
CA TYR A 227 18.21 -22.46 -59.17
C TYR A 227 16.86 -22.71 -59.84
N LEU A 228 16.26 -21.66 -60.41
CA LEU A 228 14.99 -21.75 -61.12
C LEU A 228 15.10 -22.65 -62.36
N GLN A 229 16.22 -22.56 -63.08
CA GLN A 229 16.43 -23.37 -64.27
C GLN A 229 16.64 -24.86 -63.94
N ASN A 230 17.33 -25.16 -62.82
CA ASN A 230 17.44 -26.53 -62.33
C ASN A 230 16.08 -27.09 -61.90
N LYS A 231 15.25 -26.29 -61.21
CA LYS A 231 13.92 -26.72 -60.79
C LYS A 231 13.00 -27.03 -61.97
N VAL A 232 13.06 -26.21 -63.04
CA VAL A 232 12.32 -26.46 -64.29
C VAL A 232 12.77 -27.75 -64.97
N ASN A 233 14.07 -28.00 -65.02
CA ASN A 233 14.61 -29.23 -65.62
C ASN A 233 14.19 -30.50 -64.85
N ASP A 234 14.13 -30.44 -63.52
CA ASP A 234 13.70 -31.59 -62.71
C ASP A 234 12.21 -31.88 -62.88
N LEU A 235 11.37 -30.84 -62.91
CA LEU A 235 9.93 -30.99 -63.20
C LEU A 235 9.69 -31.54 -64.61
N GLY A 236 10.51 -31.16 -65.60
CA GLY A 236 10.43 -31.70 -66.95
C GLY A 236 10.69 -33.21 -67.03
N LYS A 237 11.62 -33.73 -66.22
CA LYS A 237 11.92 -35.17 -66.16
C LYS A 237 10.79 -35.96 -65.50
N GLU A 238 10.21 -35.42 -64.44
CA GLU A 238 9.09 -36.05 -63.72
C GLU A 238 7.85 -36.16 -64.62
N LEU A 239 7.58 -35.13 -65.42
CA LEU A 239 6.48 -35.13 -66.40
C LEU A 239 6.67 -36.18 -67.51
N ALA A 240 7.91 -36.42 -67.95
CA ALA A 240 8.21 -37.45 -68.94
C ALA A 240 7.97 -38.87 -68.38
N PHE A 241 8.36 -39.11 -67.11
CA PHE A 241 8.11 -40.38 -66.43
C PHE A 241 6.60 -40.67 -66.28
N LEU A 242 5.81 -39.66 -65.91
CA LEU A 242 4.37 -39.82 -65.75
C LEU A 242 3.66 -40.13 -67.07
N ARG A 243 4.07 -39.51 -68.18
CA ARG A 243 3.54 -39.84 -69.52
C ARG A 243 3.87 -41.28 -69.94
N GLN A 244 5.08 -41.74 -69.67
CA GLN A 244 5.46 -43.12 -69.98
C GLN A 244 4.64 -44.14 -69.18
N ALA A 245 4.37 -43.85 -67.90
CA ALA A 245 3.52 -44.70 -67.07
C ALA A 245 2.05 -44.71 -67.55
N GLU A 246 1.53 -43.59 -68.03
CA GLU A 246 0.19 -43.48 -68.61
C GLU A 246 0.06 -44.32 -69.89
N ASP A 247 1.04 -44.23 -70.79
CA ASP A 247 1.08 -45.00 -72.03
C ASP A 247 1.14 -46.53 -71.78
N GLU A 248 1.87 -46.96 -70.75
CA GLU A 248 1.93 -48.38 -70.36
C GLU A 248 0.61 -48.90 -69.77
N LEU A 249 -0.10 -48.06 -69.02
CA LEU A 249 -1.38 -48.42 -68.39
C LEU A 249 -2.51 -48.54 -69.43
N LEU A 250 -2.49 -47.68 -70.44
CA LEU A 250 -3.39 -47.78 -71.61
C LEU A 250 -3.12 -49.06 -72.43
N ARG A 251 -1.87 -49.54 -72.47
CA ARG A 251 -1.50 -50.76 -73.18
C ARG A 251 -1.92 -52.05 -72.45
N MET A 252 -2.07 -52.00 -71.12
CA MET A 252 -2.38 -53.14 -70.26
C MET A 252 -3.89 -53.41 -70.08
N ASN A 253 -4.78 -52.55 -70.60
CA ASN A 253 -6.23 -52.70 -70.47
C ASN A 253 -6.93 -52.98 -71.82
N PRO A 254 -6.77 -54.16 -72.44
CA PRO A 254 -7.77 -54.65 -73.37
C PRO A 254 -8.97 -55.13 -72.53
N SER A 255 -10.07 -54.38 -72.59
CA SER A 255 -11.35 -54.67 -71.94
C SER A 255 -11.76 -56.15 -72.06
N GLY A 256 -11.81 -56.85 -70.93
CA GLY A 256 -12.38 -58.21 -70.81
C GLY A 256 -13.92 -58.22 -70.83
N PRO A 257 -14.56 -59.39 -71.00
CA PRO A 257 -15.97 -59.51 -71.38
C PRO A 257 -16.95 -59.06 -70.28
N TYR A 258 -17.90 -58.20 -70.68
CA TYR A 258 -18.98 -57.66 -69.87
C TYR A 258 -19.93 -58.75 -69.33
N SER A 259 -20.23 -58.70 -68.02
CA SER A 259 -21.27 -59.51 -67.36
C SER A 259 -22.38 -58.60 -66.81
N PRO A 260 -23.62 -58.65 -67.34
CA PRO A 260 -24.69 -57.70 -67.00
C PRO A 260 -25.23 -57.77 -65.56
N ASP A 261 -25.12 -58.92 -64.88
CA ASP A 261 -25.75 -59.15 -63.57
C ASP A 261 -24.92 -58.62 -62.38
N LEU A 262 -23.59 -58.53 -62.54
CA LEU A 262 -22.72 -57.85 -61.57
C LEU A 262 -22.99 -56.33 -61.59
N ASP A 263 -23.16 -55.78 -62.81
CA ASP A 263 -23.35 -54.34 -63.05
C ASP A 263 -24.66 -53.82 -62.42
N ALA A 264 -25.76 -54.58 -62.51
CA ALA A 264 -27.05 -54.20 -61.93
C ALA A 264 -27.07 -54.16 -60.39
N ASN A 265 -26.24 -54.96 -59.73
CA ASN A 265 -26.09 -54.94 -58.26
C ASN A 265 -25.16 -53.81 -57.82
N ASP A 266 -24.08 -53.56 -58.56
CA ASP A 266 -23.15 -52.48 -58.27
C ASP A 266 -23.78 -51.10 -58.51
N ILE A 267 -24.58 -50.95 -59.58
CA ILE A 267 -25.39 -49.74 -59.81
C ILE A 267 -26.37 -49.47 -58.65
N ARG A 268 -27.01 -50.52 -58.10
CA ARG A 268 -27.91 -50.36 -56.95
C ARG A 268 -27.17 -49.91 -55.68
N LYS A 269 -25.97 -50.43 -55.42
CA LYS A 269 -25.12 -49.95 -54.31
C LYS A 269 -24.72 -48.49 -54.50
N ILE A 270 -24.28 -48.12 -55.71
CA ILE A 270 -23.91 -46.74 -56.04
C ILE A 270 -25.08 -45.77 -55.81
N VAL A 271 -26.30 -46.14 -56.22
CA VAL A 271 -27.49 -45.30 -56.01
C VAL A 271 -27.83 -45.17 -54.52
N ALA A 272 -27.74 -46.25 -53.74
CA ALA A 272 -27.98 -46.22 -52.30
C ALA A 272 -26.95 -45.35 -51.57
N GLU A 273 -25.67 -45.45 -51.93
CA GLU A 273 -24.60 -44.61 -51.40
C GLU A 273 -24.78 -43.14 -51.78
N ARG A 274 -25.16 -42.85 -53.02
CA ARG A 274 -25.48 -41.49 -53.47
C ARG A 274 -26.62 -40.87 -52.66
N ASP A 275 -27.69 -41.63 -52.41
CA ASP A 275 -28.82 -41.12 -51.63
C ASP A 275 -28.48 -40.96 -50.14
N ALA A 276 -27.61 -41.82 -49.60
CA ALA A 276 -27.03 -41.63 -48.27
C ALA A 276 -26.14 -40.37 -48.21
N LEU A 277 -25.33 -40.10 -49.23
CA LEU A 277 -24.53 -38.89 -49.34
C LEU A 277 -25.42 -37.64 -49.41
N ARG A 278 -26.50 -37.66 -50.20
CA ARG A 278 -27.47 -36.55 -50.26
C ARG A 278 -28.08 -36.26 -48.88
N LYS A 279 -28.39 -37.29 -48.09
CA LYS A 279 -28.88 -37.11 -46.70
C LYS A 279 -27.79 -36.48 -45.82
N LYS A 280 -26.54 -36.93 -45.91
CA LYS A 280 -25.41 -36.33 -45.18
C LYS A 280 -25.18 -34.87 -45.56
N CYS A 281 -25.25 -34.51 -46.84
CA CYS A 281 -25.11 -33.12 -47.29
C CYS A 281 -26.22 -32.21 -46.73
N LYS A 282 -27.47 -32.69 -46.65
CA LYS A 282 -28.57 -31.95 -46.00
C LYS A 282 -28.31 -31.75 -44.50
N ALA A 283 -27.81 -32.77 -43.82
CA ALA A 283 -27.46 -32.67 -42.41
C ALA A 283 -26.31 -31.68 -42.17
N LEU A 284 -25.30 -31.67 -43.04
CA LEU A 284 -24.19 -30.70 -42.99
C LEU A 284 -24.69 -29.26 -43.17
N LYS A 285 -25.59 -29.01 -44.12
CA LYS A 285 -26.18 -27.67 -44.32
C LYS A 285 -27.01 -27.19 -43.11
N ALA A 286 -27.72 -28.10 -42.44
CA ALA A 286 -28.41 -27.77 -41.20
C ALA A 286 -27.44 -27.49 -40.04
N LEU A 287 -26.29 -28.17 -40.01
CA LEU A 287 -25.23 -27.93 -39.04
C LEU A 287 -24.56 -26.57 -39.27
N GLU A 288 -24.29 -26.21 -40.53
CA GLU A 288 -23.75 -24.91 -40.93
C GLU A 288 -24.61 -23.74 -40.42
N GLY A 289 -25.94 -23.84 -40.56
CA GLY A 289 -26.86 -22.84 -40.00
C GLY A 289 -26.72 -22.70 -38.48
N LYS A 290 -26.65 -23.82 -37.75
CA LYS A 290 -26.44 -23.79 -36.28
C LYS A 290 -25.09 -23.20 -35.88
N VAL A 291 -24.03 -23.48 -36.64
CA VAL A 291 -22.71 -22.92 -36.39
C VAL A 291 -22.73 -21.41 -36.57
N ASN A 292 -23.40 -20.90 -37.62
CA ASN A 292 -23.55 -19.46 -37.84
C ASN A 292 -24.35 -18.78 -36.72
N ASP A 293 -25.45 -19.39 -36.28
CA ASP A 293 -26.25 -18.87 -35.16
C ASP A 293 -25.45 -18.82 -33.85
N LEU A 294 -24.67 -19.88 -33.57
CA LEU A 294 -23.81 -19.93 -32.39
C LEU A 294 -22.67 -18.90 -32.47
N GLN A 295 -22.10 -18.70 -33.65
CA GLN A 295 -21.08 -17.68 -33.88
C GLN A 295 -21.64 -16.27 -33.64
N GLY A 296 -22.85 -15.97 -34.10
CA GLY A 296 -23.52 -14.70 -33.83
C GLY A 296 -23.73 -14.46 -32.34
N LYS A 297 -24.22 -15.48 -31.61
CA LYS A 297 -24.40 -15.41 -30.15
C LYS A 297 -23.08 -15.24 -29.41
N ALA A 298 -22.01 -15.87 -29.87
CA ALA A 298 -20.68 -15.71 -29.27
C ALA A 298 -20.19 -14.26 -29.42
N MET A 299 -20.32 -13.66 -30.61
CA MET A 299 -19.95 -12.26 -30.83
C MET A 299 -20.78 -11.28 -29.98
N GLU A 300 -22.08 -11.52 -29.83
CA GLU A 300 -22.94 -10.71 -28.98
C GLU A 300 -22.56 -10.84 -27.48
N ALA A 301 -22.26 -12.06 -27.03
CA ALA A 301 -21.78 -12.30 -25.68
C ALA A 301 -20.43 -11.62 -25.41
N ASP A 302 -19.50 -11.65 -26.37
CA ASP A 302 -18.21 -10.97 -26.26
C ASP A 302 -18.39 -9.45 -26.15
N TYR A 303 -19.30 -8.87 -26.94
CA TYR A 303 -19.62 -7.44 -26.87
C TYR A 303 -20.21 -7.06 -25.51
N LEU A 304 -21.20 -7.81 -25.03
CA LEU A 304 -21.83 -7.57 -23.72
C LEU A 304 -20.83 -7.76 -22.57
N SER A 305 -19.94 -8.75 -22.67
CA SER A 305 -18.89 -8.97 -21.67
C SER A 305 -17.90 -7.81 -21.63
N HIS A 306 -17.58 -7.23 -22.79
CA HIS A 306 -16.70 -6.07 -22.87
C HIS A 306 -17.35 -4.83 -22.23
N ASP A 307 -18.60 -4.52 -22.60
CA ASP A 307 -19.35 -3.38 -22.04
C ASP A 307 -19.52 -3.51 -20.51
N LEU A 308 -19.82 -4.72 -20.02
CA LEU A 308 -19.89 -4.98 -18.58
C LEU A 308 -18.54 -4.78 -17.89
N SER A 309 -17.44 -5.18 -18.52
CA SER A 309 -16.08 -4.99 -17.99
C SER A 309 -15.72 -3.51 -17.90
N GLU A 310 -16.02 -2.72 -18.94
CA GLU A 310 -15.79 -1.27 -18.91
C GLU A 310 -16.60 -0.58 -17.81
N ASN A 311 -17.89 -0.93 -17.68
CA ASN A 311 -18.75 -0.39 -16.63
C ASN A 311 -18.25 -0.74 -15.22
N LEU A 312 -17.83 -2.00 -14.98
CA LEU A 312 -17.25 -2.42 -13.71
C LEU A 312 -15.94 -1.69 -13.40
N ASN A 313 -15.07 -1.50 -14.41
CA ASN A 313 -13.83 -0.77 -14.24
C ASN A 313 -14.08 0.71 -13.90
N HIS A 314 -15.07 1.34 -14.54
CA HIS A 314 -15.47 2.71 -14.24
C HIS A 314 -16.01 2.84 -12.81
N GLN A 315 -16.89 1.92 -12.39
CA GLN A 315 -17.39 1.90 -11.01
C GLN A 315 -16.29 1.70 -9.98
N ASN A 316 -15.34 0.79 -10.24
CA ASN A 316 -14.18 0.60 -9.37
C ASN A 316 -13.32 1.87 -9.26
N ALA A 317 -13.14 2.60 -10.35
CA ALA A 317 -12.43 3.88 -10.33
C ALA A 317 -13.15 4.90 -9.44
N MET A 318 -14.47 5.05 -9.57
CA MET A 318 -15.25 5.95 -8.72
C MET A 318 -15.17 5.57 -7.23
N ILE A 319 -15.21 4.28 -6.91
CA ILE A 319 -15.07 3.79 -5.54
C ILE A 319 -13.68 4.14 -4.98
N ASN A 320 -12.62 3.94 -5.75
CA ASN A 320 -11.26 4.28 -5.34
C ASN A 320 -11.12 5.79 -5.11
N ASP A 321 -11.70 6.61 -5.97
CA ASP A 321 -11.67 8.08 -5.81
C ASP A 321 -12.38 8.51 -4.52
N MET A 322 -13.58 7.98 -4.26
CA MET A 322 -14.29 8.25 -3.01
C MET A 322 -13.53 7.77 -1.77
N GLN A 323 -12.85 6.62 -1.85
CA GLN A 323 -12.04 6.11 -0.74
C GLN A 323 -10.86 7.04 -0.45
N ASN A 324 -10.18 7.53 -1.49
CA ASN A 324 -9.08 8.49 -1.34
C ASN A 324 -9.58 9.81 -0.70
N GLU A 325 -10.72 10.34 -1.15
CA GLU A 325 -11.31 11.54 -0.55
C GLU A 325 -11.68 11.34 0.92
N MET A 326 -12.22 10.18 1.28
CA MET A 326 -12.52 9.86 2.68
C MET A 326 -11.26 9.76 3.53
N GLU A 327 -10.18 9.17 3.02
CA GLU A 327 -8.90 9.10 3.72
C GLU A 327 -8.28 10.48 3.93
N ASP A 328 -8.37 11.36 2.93
CA ASP A 328 -7.85 12.73 3.04
C ASP A 328 -8.66 13.56 4.05
N MET A 329 -9.99 13.41 4.04
CA MET A 329 -10.86 14.03 5.05
C MET A 329 -10.58 13.50 6.46
N GLN A 330 -10.33 12.19 6.60
CA GLN A 330 -9.96 11.59 7.87
C GLN A 330 -8.66 12.20 8.40
N LYS A 331 -7.61 12.24 7.57
CA LYS A 331 -6.31 12.84 7.94
C LYS A 331 -6.46 14.30 8.33
N TYR A 332 -7.29 15.06 7.61
CA TYR A 332 -7.57 16.46 7.94
C TYR A 332 -8.14 16.60 9.36
N TYR A 333 -9.17 15.84 9.70
CA TYR A 333 -9.79 15.92 11.03
C TYR A 333 -8.88 15.39 12.14
N GLU A 334 -8.08 14.36 11.87
CA GLU A 334 -7.07 13.88 12.82
C GLU A 334 -6.06 14.99 13.14
N ASN A 335 -5.57 15.71 12.12
CA ASN A 335 -4.65 16.83 12.29
C ASN A 335 -5.30 18.01 13.04
N GLU A 336 -6.54 18.38 12.71
CA GLU A 336 -7.26 19.46 13.42
C GLU A 336 -7.48 19.13 14.91
N VAL A 337 -7.75 17.87 15.23
CA VAL A 337 -7.88 17.40 16.61
C VAL A 337 -6.54 17.46 17.33
N GLU A 338 -5.45 17.03 16.70
CA GLU A 338 -4.10 17.12 17.28
C GLU A 338 -3.68 18.57 17.52
N GLN A 339 -3.93 19.45 16.56
CA GLN A 339 -3.67 20.88 16.69
C GLN A 339 -4.49 21.51 17.82
N SER A 340 -5.78 21.15 17.95
CA SER A 340 -6.62 21.63 19.05
C SER A 340 -6.11 21.16 20.41
N LYS A 341 -5.67 19.90 20.54
CA LYS A 341 -5.07 19.39 21.79
C LYS A 341 -3.81 20.16 22.16
N PHE A 342 -2.93 20.40 21.19
CA PHE A 342 -1.73 21.20 21.41
C PHE A 342 -2.08 22.63 21.87
N ASN A 343 -3.03 23.28 21.20
CA ASN A 343 -3.47 24.63 21.58
C ASN A 343 -4.08 24.66 22.98
N GLU A 344 -4.86 23.64 23.36
CA GLU A 344 -5.42 23.50 24.71
C GLU A 344 -4.30 23.41 25.77
N GLU A 345 -3.27 22.59 25.53
CA GLU A 345 -2.13 22.46 26.44
C GLU A 345 -1.36 23.78 26.60
N VAL A 346 -1.14 24.52 25.51
CA VAL A 346 -0.50 25.84 25.53
C VAL A 346 -1.33 26.84 26.36
N LEU A 347 -2.65 26.89 26.12
CA LEU A 347 -3.55 27.77 26.87
C LEU A 347 -3.60 27.42 28.35
N LYS A 348 -3.57 26.13 28.69
CA LYS A 348 -3.52 25.66 30.08
C LYS A 348 -2.24 26.11 30.77
N CYS A 349 -1.09 25.93 30.11
CA CYS A 349 0.20 26.42 30.62
C CYS A 349 0.17 27.94 30.84
N ARG A 350 -0.39 28.71 29.89
CA ARG A 350 -0.53 30.17 30.02
C ARG A 350 -1.45 30.58 31.18
N CYS A 351 -2.56 29.86 31.37
CA CYS A 351 -3.46 30.08 32.51
C CYS A 351 -2.74 29.86 33.84
N ASP A 352 -1.93 28.82 33.95
CA ASP A 352 -1.21 28.52 35.18
C ASP A 352 -0.11 29.56 35.47
N GLN A 353 0.60 30.03 34.44
CA GLN A 353 1.52 31.18 34.57
C GLN A 353 0.80 32.44 35.08
N LEU A 354 -0.34 32.79 34.48
CA LEU A 354 -1.11 33.98 34.89
C LEU A 354 -1.64 33.87 36.32
N LYS A 355 -2.01 32.68 36.79
CA LYS A 355 -2.38 32.46 38.19
C LYS A 355 -1.20 32.73 39.12
N GLU A 356 -0.01 32.27 38.77
CA GLU A 356 1.20 32.50 39.56
C GLU A 356 1.57 33.99 39.60
N GLU A 357 1.54 34.68 38.45
CA GLU A 357 1.76 36.13 38.36
C GLU A 357 0.74 36.91 39.21
N LEU A 358 -0.54 36.53 39.17
CA LEU A 358 -1.59 37.14 39.97
C LEU A 358 -1.35 36.97 41.47
N MET A 359 -0.95 35.77 41.90
CA MET A 359 -0.63 35.49 43.31
C MET A 359 0.56 36.33 43.77
N ASN A 360 1.61 36.41 42.96
CA ASN A 360 2.79 37.22 43.24
C ASN A 360 2.44 38.72 43.35
N SER A 361 1.61 39.23 42.43
CA SER A 361 1.11 40.60 42.45
C SER A 361 0.29 40.89 43.71
N LYS A 362 -0.61 39.98 44.09
CA LYS A 362 -1.40 40.11 45.33
C LYS A 362 -0.51 40.17 46.57
N CYS A 363 0.51 39.32 46.66
CA CYS A 363 1.48 39.39 47.75
C CYS A 363 2.32 40.67 47.74
N ALA A 364 2.66 41.21 46.57
CA ALA A 364 3.34 42.50 46.46
C ALA A 364 2.43 43.66 46.92
N ALA A 365 1.16 43.67 46.50
CA ALA A 365 0.18 44.68 46.91
C ALA A 365 -0.04 44.68 48.44
N GLN A 366 -0.19 43.50 49.05
CA GLN A 366 -0.32 43.37 50.51
C GLN A 366 0.92 43.92 51.25
N ARG A 367 2.13 43.63 50.75
CA ARG A 367 3.35 44.20 51.32
C ARG A 367 3.38 45.72 51.22
N ALA A 368 2.97 46.27 50.08
CA ALA A 368 2.89 47.72 49.89
C ALA A 368 1.89 48.37 50.85
N GLU A 369 0.72 47.75 51.07
CA GLU A 369 -0.28 48.21 52.03
C GLU A 369 0.26 48.24 53.47
N CYS A 370 0.97 47.18 53.89
CA CYS A 370 1.63 47.15 55.20
C CYS A 370 2.68 48.26 55.35
N LEU A 371 3.55 48.44 54.34
CA LEU A 371 4.56 49.50 54.36
C LEU A 371 3.92 50.90 54.39
N GLN A 372 2.81 51.11 53.69
CA GLN A 372 2.10 52.38 53.70
C GLN A 372 1.55 52.71 55.10
N MET A 373 0.98 51.72 55.80
CA MET A 373 0.53 51.90 57.19
C MET A 373 1.70 52.27 58.12
N GLU A 374 2.87 51.63 57.96
CA GLU A 374 4.06 51.98 58.74
C GLU A 374 4.53 53.42 58.47
N VAL A 375 4.56 53.82 57.20
CA VAL A 375 4.89 55.20 56.80
C VAL A 375 3.92 56.20 57.42
N ASP A 376 2.62 55.92 57.45
CA ASP A 376 1.62 56.83 58.02
C ASP A 376 1.75 56.96 59.55
N VAL A 377 2.09 55.87 60.24
CA VAL A 377 2.45 55.91 61.68
C VAL A 377 3.69 56.78 61.90
N LEU A 378 4.75 56.56 61.12
CA LEU A 378 5.98 57.35 61.22
C LEU A 378 5.74 58.84 60.95
N ARG A 379 4.93 59.17 59.92
CA ARG A 379 4.52 60.55 59.61
C ARG A 379 3.75 61.20 60.76
N ASN A 380 2.88 60.45 61.44
CA ASN A 380 2.15 60.95 62.62
C ASN A 380 3.11 61.23 63.79
N GLU A 381 4.05 60.31 64.07
CA GLU A 381 5.04 60.51 65.13
C GLU A 381 5.98 61.69 64.82
N LEU A 382 6.38 61.86 63.56
CA LEU A 382 7.16 63.02 63.11
C LEU A 382 6.40 64.32 63.38
N ARG A 383 5.12 64.39 62.97
CA ARG A 383 4.26 65.55 63.24
C ARG A 383 4.15 65.87 64.73
N LYS A 384 3.98 64.86 65.60
CA LYS A 384 3.95 65.06 67.05
C LYS A 384 5.28 65.63 67.57
N ARG A 385 6.40 65.11 67.07
CA ARG A 385 7.74 65.60 67.41
C ARG A 385 7.93 67.06 66.98
N ASP A 386 7.49 67.43 65.78
CA ASP A 386 7.59 68.80 65.28
C ASP A 386 6.78 69.78 66.13
N VAL A 387 5.56 69.41 66.51
CA VAL A 387 4.73 70.20 67.45
C VAL A 387 5.42 70.36 68.81
N ALA A 388 6.00 69.28 69.34
CA ALA A 388 6.73 69.33 70.60
C ALA A 388 7.97 70.23 70.52
N LEU A 389 8.75 70.13 69.43
CA LEU A 389 9.92 70.98 69.19
C LEU A 389 9.53 72.46 69.09
N ASN A 390 8.46 72.80 68.37
CA ASN A 390 7.95 74.17 68.30
C ASN A 390 7.51 74.70 69.67
N ALA A 391 6.87 73.85 70.49
CA ALA A 391 6.51 74.23 71.86
C ALA A 391 7.75 74.47 72.74
N TYR A 392 8.77 73.62 72.63
CA TYR A 392 10.05 73.82 73.32
C TYR A 392 10.76 75.09 72.87
N ASP A 393 10.76 75.40 71.57
CA ASP A 393 11.37 76.63 71.05
C ASP A 393 10.66 77.87 71.60
N CYS A 394 9.32 77.90 71.60
CA CYS A 394 8.54 78.95 72.24
C CYS A 394 8.91 79.13 73.73
N GLN A 395 9.01 78.03 74.49
CA GLN A 395 9.41 78.07 75.90
C GLN A 395 10.83 78.60 76.07
N TYR A 396 11.75 78.17 75.21
CA TYR A 396 13.14 78.62 75.21
C TYR A 396 13.23 80.13 74.92
N GLN A 397 12.55 80.62 73.88
CA GLN A 397 12.48 82.04 73.55
C GLN A 397 11.91 82.88 74.71
N GLN A 398 10.83 82.42 75.35
CA GLN A 398 10.26 83.09 76.53
C GLN A 398 11.26 83.16 77.70
N LEU A 399 11.98 82.07 77.97
CA LEU A 399 13.00 82.02 79.01
C LEU A 399 14.16 82.97 78.68
N MET A 400 14.63 82.97 77.43
CA MET A 400 15.69 83.86 76.96
C MET A 400 15.28 85.33 77.04
N HIS A 401 14.04 85.66 76.69
CA HIS A 401 13.50 87.01 76.85
C HIS A 401 13.50 87.45 78.33
N LYS A 402 13.04 86.59 79.25
CA LYS A 402 13.11 86.86 80.70
C LYS A 402 14.56 87.02 81.18
N ALA A 403 15.47 86.16 80.76
CA ALA A 403 16.88 86.24 81.11
C ALA A 403 17.51 87.56 80.64
N LYS A 404 17.19 88.01 79.42
CA LYS A 404 17.60 89.32 78.88
C LYS A 404 17.02 90.48 79.69
N MET A 405 15.75 90.41 80.10
CA MET A 405 15.13 91.41 81.00
C MET A 405 15.84 91.47 82.36
N PHE A 406 16.18 90.33 82.97
CA PHE A 406 16.93 90.28 84.23
C PHE A 406 18.34 90.88 84.08
N LYS A 407 19.05 90.57 82.98
CA LYS A 407 20.34 91.18 82.65
C LYS A 407 20.22 92.70 82.54
N ASN A 408 19.23 93.20 81.78
CA ASN A 408 18.98 94.63 81.61
C ASN A 408 18.61 95.34 82.92
N ALA A 409 18.00 94.64 83.87
CA ALA A 409 17.68 95.15 85.21
C ALA A 409 18.90 95.17 86.18
N GLY A 410 20.10 94.78 85.73
CA GLY A 410 21.35 94.92 86.50
C GLY A 410 21.77 93.69 87.32
N TYR A 411 21.15 92.51 87.09
CA TYR A 411 21.56 91.27 87.74
C TYR A 411 22.83 90.70 87.08
N ARG A 412 23.98 90.88 87.74
CA ARG A 412 25.35 90.57 87.25
C ARG A 412 25.69 89.08 86.98
N PHE A 413 24.76 88.15 87.18
CA PHE A 413 25.01 86.71 87.00
C PHE A 413 24.76 86.20 85.57
N LEU A 414 24.32 87.06 84.64
CA LEU A 414 23.87 86.67 83.29
C LEU A 414 24.63 87.35 82.14
N ASP A 415 25.84 87.86 82.37
CA ASP A 415 26.56 88.64 81.36
C ASP A 415 26.97 87.85 80.11
N VAL A 416 27.00 86.51 80.18
CA VAL A 416 27.32 85.61 79.05
C VAL A 416 26.07 84.84 78.62
N LEU A 417 25.26 85.42 77.73
CA LEU A 417 24.22 84.71 76.99
C LEU A 417 24.52 84.79 75.48
N PRO A 418 24.27 83.73 74.69
CA PRO A 418 24.49 83.77 73.24
C PRO A 418 23.52 84.75 72.56
N GLU A 419 24.04 85.67 71.76
CA GLU A 419 23.25 86.57 70.92
C GLU A 419 22.75 85.83 69.68
N SER A 420 21.50 85.35 69.69
CA SER A 420 20.75 85.06 68.47
C SER A 420 19.26 84.90 68.75
N GLY A 421 18.44 85.74 68.12
CA GLY A 421 16.98 85.60 68.04
C GLY A 421 16.29 86.92 67.70
N SER A 422 15.87 87.07 66.45
CA SER A 422 15.12 88.22 65.89
C SER A 422 13.64 88.22 66.30
N ASP A 423 13.10 89.41 66.61
CA ASP A 423 11.73 89.68 67.11
C ASP A 423 10.59 89.58 66.04
N SER A 424 10.69 88.71 65.04
CA SER A 424 9.70 88.67 63.93
C SER A 424 8.77 87.46 64.00
N CYS A 425 7.78 87.46 64.89
CA CYS A 425 6.71 86.44 64.85
C CYS A 425 5.31 86.97 65.22
N PHE A 426 4.97 88.19 64.81
CA PHE A 426 3.59 88.72 64.79
C PHE A 426 3.20 89.25 63.41
N SER A 427 3.27 88.42 62.37
CA SER A 427 2.55 88.65 61.10
C SER A 427 2.74 87.50 60.12
N GLY A 428 1.64 87.01 59.54
CA GLY A 428 1.66 86.37 58.21
C GLY A 428 1.26 84.91 58.17
N ALA A 429 0.00 84.65 57.84
CA ALA A 429 -0.45 83.43 57.18
C ALA A 429 -0.13 83.53 55.68
N GLU A 430 0.25 82.41 55.05
CA GLU A 430 0.14 82.09 53.60
C GLU A 430 0.69 80.64 53.46
N GLU A 431 -0.16 79.64 53.23
CA GLU A 431 -0.48 79.02 51.93
C GLU A 431 0.76 78.71 51.07
N GLU A 432 1.13 77.42 50.97
CA GLU A 432 1.82 76.91 49.77
C GLU A 432 1.56 75.41 49.59
N GLU A 433 1.58 75.03 48.32
CA GLU A 433 0.77 74.02 47.65
C GLU A 433 1.26 72.58 47.78
N GLY A 434 0.37 71.66 47.39
CA GLY A 434 0.64 70.23 47.28
C GLY A 434 1.67 69.91 46.20
N GLY A 435 2.68 69.13 46.59
CA GLY A 435 3.55 68.42 45.67
C GLY A 435 3.00 67.03 45.38
N GLU A 436 2.64 66.79 44.12
CA GLU A 436 2.41 65.47 43.55
C GLU A 436 3.61 64.55 43.82
N CYS A 437 3.36 63.38 44.40
CA CYS A 437 4.35 62.32 44.51
C CYS A 437 3.92 61.20 43.57
N THR A 438 4.54 61.15 42.40
CA THR A 438 4.49 60.00 41.49
C THR A 438 5.62 59.04 41.88
N CYS A 439 5.24 57.89 42.45
CA CYS A 439 5.93 56.61 42.42
C CYS A 439 4.92 55.51 42.71
#